data_AF-A0A2D6YTM1-F1
#
_entry.id   AF-A0A2D6YTM1-F1
#
_cell.length_a   1.000
_cell.length_b   1.000
_cell.length_c   1.000
_cell.angle_alpha   90.00
_cell.angle_beta   90.00
_cell.angle_gamma   90.00
#
_symmetry.space_group_name_H-M   'P 1'
#
loop_
_entity.id
_entity.type
_entity.pdbx_description
1 polymer ?
#
loop_
_entity_poly.entity_id
_entity_poly.type
_entity_poly.pdbx_seq_one_letter_code
_entity_poly.pdbx_strand_id
1 'polypeptide(L)'
;MTTTSSSSPVAVVHRARPVAAPLRCQSVRNQRISPSRPSRVFRSKGPRAWPRIVRRSLVGTGTGTGTEVEVSSGTVVMPSNRTTRPRRSGVADPVCSDVPDAASGRSKHTMKPSLIAIDLDGTLLTRGGVTDTDRAAIDAARDAGVMVVIATGRSWSESLEALQPIEATGPMIAAGGALLHEAATGETLERSVIHPEVAVAVTTELRRHGHVVHLLQDAPQAGCDYWMIGRDTVSEATRWWFERHDVNARWVEHLADVPTLAHTVRVGTTAVGSALGHVVEEIQAALGDRVLLQAWEAVVESEVSGDRIHLLEAFDPAVDKWTMLERIAGRRGVGREAVAAIGDGLNDVGMVGNAGIGVAMENADPRVIAVADRRTGPPGTGVGDAIRRLLEHD
;
A
#
# COMPACT_ATOMS: atom_id res chain seq x y z
N MET A 1 -30.03 -57.86 -18.67
CA MET A 1 -30.00 -58.23 -20.09
C MET A 1 -29.96 -56.92 -20.87
N THR A 2 -28.76 -56.42 -21.20
CA THR A 2 -28.07 -56.63 -22.49
C THR A 2 -28.78 -55.88 -23.62
N THR A 3 -28.24 -54.73 -24.05
CA THR A 3 -27.47 -54.54 -25.31
C THR A 3 -28.41 -54.18 -26.46
N THR A 4 -28.15 -53.31 -27.46
CA THR A 4 -27.01 -52.53 -27.98
C THR A 4 -27.58 -51.74 -29.17
N SER A 5 -27.19 -50.48 -29.42
CA SER A 5 -26.27 -50.00 -30.50
C SER A 5 -26.68 -50.43 -31.94
N SER A 6 -26.49 -49.68 -33.04
CA SER A 6 -25.81 -48.45 -33.45
C SER A 6 -26.32 -48.16 -34.90
N SER A 7 -26.29 -46.97 -35.49
CA SER A 7 -25.10 -46.37 -36.13
C SER A 7 -25.49 -45.13 -36.96
N SER A 8 -24.64 -44.09 -36.85
CA SER A 8 -24.27 -42.99 -37.78
C SER A 8 -25.30 -42.19 -38.60
N PRO A 9 -25.07 -40.86 -38.71
CA PRO A 9 -24.72 -40.35 -40.03
C PRO A 9 -23.54 -39.35 -40.07
N VAL A 10 -22.69 -39.57 -41.08
CA VAL A 10 -22.15 -38.62 -42.08
C VAL A 10 -21.47 -37.33 -41.58
N ALA A 11 -20.15 -37.32 -41.79
CA ALA A 11 -19.28 -36.15 -41.77
C ALA A 11 -19.55 -35.20 -42.95
N VAL A 12 -19.63 -33.90 -42.67
CA VAL A 12 -19.49 -32.83 -43.67
C VAL A 12 -18.16 -32.14 -43.44
N VAL A 13 -17.27 -32.32 -44.40
CA VAL A 13 -15.99 -31.62 -44.54
C VAL A 13 -16.26 -30.29 -45.23
N HIS A 14 -16.00 -29.16 -44.56
CA HIS A 14 -15.82 -27.87 -45.22
C HIS A 14 -14.39 -27.37 -45.05
N ARG A 15 -13.72 -27.26 -46.19
CA ARG A 15 -12.31 -26.88 -46.37
C ARG A 15 -12.03 -25.46 -45.86
N ALA A 16 -10.91 -25.36 -45.15
CA ALA A 16 -10.25 -24.12 -44.76
C ALA A 16 -9.87 -23.27 -45.99
N ARG A 17 -10.03 -21.94 -45.86
CA ARG A 17 -9.49 -20.94 -46.80
C ARG A 17 -8.02 -20.64 -46.47
N PRO A 18 -7.17 -20.39 -47.47
CA PRO A 18 -5.72 -20.31 -47.28
C PRO A 18 -5.26 -18.99 -46.65
N VAL A 19 -4.23 -19.12 -45.82
CA VAL A 19 -3.41 -18.08 -45.20
C VAL A 19 -2.56 -17.40 -46.28
N ALA A 20 -2.58 -16.06 -46.33
CA ALA A 20 -1.70 -15.27 -47.18
C ALA A 20 -0.36 -15.01 -46.49
N ALA A 21 0.74 -15.31 -47.21
CA ALA A 21 2.13 -15.10 -46.80
C ALA A 21 2.60 -13.64 -47.07
N PRO A 22 3.67 -13.17 -46.41
CA PRO A 22 4.01 -11.74 -46.36
C PRO A 22 4.81 -11.26 -47.58
N LEU A 23 4.51 -10.04 -48.03
CA LEU A 23 5.23 -9.35 -49.10
C LEU A 23 6.54 -8.74 -48.57
N ARG A 24 7.66 -9.16 -49.18
CA ARG A 24 8.94 -8.44 -49.16
C ARG A 24 8.81 -7.13 -49.94
N CYS A 25 9.32 -6.03 -49.40
CA CYS A 25 9.61 -4.83 -50.19
C CYS A 25 11.04 -4.36 -49.96
N GLN A 26 11.71 -4.08 -51.07
CA GLN A 26 13.13 -3.79 -51.20
C GLN A 26 13.49 -2.36 -50.73
N SER A 27 14.77 -2.22 -50.41
CA SER A 27 15.50 -1.03 -50.01
C SER A 27 15.36 0.19 -50.92
N VAL A 28 15.18 1.38 -50.34
CA VAL A 28 15.52 2.67 -50.95
C VAL A 28 16.37 3.48 -49.97
N ARG A 29 17.50 4.00 -50.48
CA ARG A 29 18.52 4.79 -49.77
C ARG A 29 18.08 6.25 -49.56
N ASN A 30 18.47 6.78 -48.40
CA ASN A 30 18.84 8.17 -48.05
C ASN A 30 18.03 9.34 -48.62
N GLN A 31 17.33 10.05 -47.72
CA GLN A 31 17.52 11.50 -47.54
C GLN A 31 17.51 11.86 -46.04
N ARG A 32 18.48 12.71 -45.65
CA ARG A 32 18.78 13.13 -44.29
C ARG A 32 17.76 14.17 -43.81
N ILE A 33 17.18 13.95 -42.64
CA ILE A 33 16.50 14.97 -41.83
C ILE A 33 17.21 15.01 -40.47
N SER A 34 17.69 16.18 -40.07
CA SER A 34 18.41 16.42 -38.80
C SER A 34 17.55 16.07 -37.57
N PRO A 35 18.10 15.43 -36.53
CA PRO A 35 17.39 15.26 -35.27
C PRO A 35 17.54 16.50 -34.38
N SER A 36 16.42 17.10 -34.00
CA SER A 36 16.31 17.96 -32.82
C SER A 36 16.59 17.15 -31.54
N ARG A 37 17.31 17.76 -30.61
CA ARG A 37 17.88 17.21 -29.36
C ARG A 37 16.98 16.21 -28.60
N PRO A 38 17.53 15.10 -28.06
CA PRO A 38 16.81 14.27 -27.10
C PRO A 38 16.80 14.93 -25.72
N SER A 39 15.65 14.83 -25.04
CA SER A 39 15.49 15.05 -23.60
C SER A 39 16.42 14.11 -22.81
N ARG A 40 17.12 14.65 -21.81
CA ARG A 40 18.09 13.91 -21.00
C ARG A 40 17.38 12.84 -20.16
N VAL A 41 17.56 11.58 -20.54
CA VAL A 41 17.32 10.42 -19.67
C VAL A 41 18.57 10.25 -18.80
N PHE A 42 18.47 10.54 -17.50
CA PHE A 42 19.51 10.17 -16.54
C PHE A 42 19.25 8.72 -16.10
N ARG A 43 20.05 7.78 -16.62
CA ARG A 43 20.18 6.44 -16.02
C ARG A 43 21.28 6.50 -14.97
N SER A 44 20.96 6.22 -13.70
CA SER A 44 21.96 6.03 -12.65
C SER A 44 22.79 4.78 -12.97
N LYS A 45 24.11 4.88 -12.80
CA LYS A 45 25.03 3.73 -12.88
C LYS A 45 25.19 3.16 -11.48
N GLY A 46 25.07 1.83 -11.35
CA GLY A 46 25.16 1.10 -10.08
C GLY A 46 26.45 1.33 -9.27
N PRO A 47 26.48 0.89 -8.00
CA PRO A 47 27.41 1.40 -7.01
C PRO A 47 28.85 0.92 -7.24
N ARG A 48 29.79 1.87 -7.24
CA ARG A 48 31.22 1.60 -7.06
C ARG A 48 31.52 1.52 -5.56
N ALA A 49 32.32 0.52 -5.19
CA ALA A 49 32.80 0.31 -3.82
C ALA A 49 33.52 1.54 -3.23
N TRP A 50 33.21 1.87 -1.97
CA TRP A 50 33.84 2.97 -1.24
C TRP A 50 35.01 2.49 -0.35
N PRO A 51 36.08 3.28 -0.15
CA PRO A 51 37.21 2.92 0.72
C PRO A 51 36.93 3.22 2.20
N ARG A 52 37.48 2.38 3.09
CA ARG A 52 37.43 2.47 4.56
C ARG A 52 38.04 3.79 5.06
N ILE A 53 37.24 4.61 5.75
CA ILE A 53 37.74 5.79 6.49
C ILE A 53 38.05 5.40 7.94
N VAL A 54 39.30 5.66 8.34
CA VAL A 54 39.85 5.48 9.69
C VAL A 54 39.39 6.62 10.59
N ARG A 55 38.74 6.31 11.72
CA ARG A 55 38.35 7.29 12.74
C ARG A 55 39.59 7.82 13.48
N ARG A 56 39.74 9.15 13.55
CA ARG A 56 40.62 9.84 14.51
C ARG A 56 39.73 10.50 15.56
N SER A 57 39.94 10.13 16.82
CA SER A 57 39.27 10.71 17.99
C SER A 57 39.75 12.13 18.26
N LEU A 58 38.83 13.05 18.54
CA LEU A 58 39.13 14.30 19.24
C LEU A 58 38.33 14.32 20.54
N VAL A 59 39.08 14.39 21.63
CA VAL A 59 38.61 14.59 23.01
C VAL A 59 38.36 16.08 23.19
N GLY A 60 37.21 16.43 23.75
CA GLY A 60 36.88 17.79 24.16
C GLY A 60 36.08 17.76 25.46
N THR A 61 36.75 18.13 26.54
CA THR A 61 36.20 18.35 27.89
C THR A 61 35.52 19.72 27.96
N GLY A 62 34.36 19.84 28.63
CA GLY A 62 33.78 21.15 28.94
C GLY A 62 32.40 21.09 29.59
N THR A 63 32.38 21.42 30.88
CA THR A 63 31.26 21.50 31.84
C THR A 63 30.20 22.56 31.50
N GLY A 64 28.92 22.29 31.80
CA GLY A 64 27.87 23.31 31.80
C GLY A 64 26.50 22.81 32.27
N THR A 65 26.17 23.18 33.51
CA THR A 65 24.88 23.24 34.23
C THR A 65 23.59 22.97 33.46
N GLY A 66 22.77 22.07 34.03
CA GLY A 66 21.49 21.65 33.49
C GLY A 66 20.34 22.66 33.57
N THR A 67 19.34 22.35 32.74
CA THR A 67 17.92 22.63 32.94
C THR A 67 17.20 21.51 32.21
N GLU A 68 16.63 20.56 32.95
CA GLU A 68 15.75 19.53 32.40
C GLU A 68 14.49 20.22 31.88
N VAL A 69 14.30 20.18 30.56
CA VAL A 69 13.00 20.46 29.94
C VAL A 69 12.42 19.11 29.58
N GLU A 70 11.42 18.70 30.34
CA GLU A 70 10.60 17.53 30.07
C GLU A 70 9.80 17.81 28.79
N VAL A 71 10.20 17.22 27.67
CA VAL A 71 9.47 17.32 26.40
C VAL A 71 8.48 16.16 26.34
N SER A 72 7.23 16.44 26.73
CA SER A 72 6.12 15.52 26.51
C SER A 72 5.88 15.38 25.01
N SER A 73 5.93 14.15 24.49
CA SER A 73 5.51 13.77 23.14
C SER A 73 4.00 13.93 22.98
N GLY A 74 3.56 15.17 22.76
CA GLY A 74 2.16 15.50 22.48
C GLY A 74 1.80 15.16 21.04
N THR A 75 1.09 14.05 20.85
CA THR A 75 0.30 13.83 19.64
C THR A 75 -0.87 14.83 19.66
N VAL A 76 -0.99 15.66 18.61
CA VAL A 76 -2.15 16.54 18.43
C VAL A 76 -3.37 15.68 18.13
N VAL A 77 -4.21 15.45 19.14
CA VAL A 77 -5.52 14.81 19.01
C VAL A 77 -6.57 15.90 18.89
N MET A 78 -7.30 15.94 17.77
CA MET A 78 -8.44 16.84 17.59
C MET A 78 -9.71 16.28 18.26
N PRO A 79 -10.54 17.12 18.88
CA PRO A 79 -11.73 16.70 19.61
C PRO A 79 -12.90 16.32 18.69
N SER A 80 -13.61 15.23 19.02
CA SER A 80 -14.87 14.88 18.38
C SER A 80 -16.00 15.79 18.86
N ASN A 81 -16.64 16.49 17.93
CA ASN A 81 -17.70 17.43 18.24
C ASN A 81 -19.00 16.68 18.55
N ARG A 82 -19.32 16.53 19.84
CA ARG A 82 -20.63 16.06 20.32
C ARG A 82 -21.68 17.12 20.00
N THR A 83 -22.53 16.86 19.01
CA THR A 83 -23.74 17.64 18.78
C THR A 83 -24.81 17.25 19.80
N THR A 84 -25.15 18.20 20.67
CA THR A 84 -26.27 18.12 21.61
C THR A 84 -27.58 18.32 20.86
N ARG A 85 -28.43 17.29 20.79
CA ARG A 85 -29.82 17.40 20.32
C ARG A 85 -30.74 17.90 21.45
N PRO A 86 -31.70 18.80 21.18
CA PRO A 86 -32.63 19.29 22.19
C PRO A 86 -33.75 18.28 22.47
N ARG A 87 -34.15 18.19 23.74
CA ARG A 87 -35.31 17.41 24.20
C ARG A 87 -36.60 17.97 23.63
N ARG A 88 -37.47 17.10 23.09
CA ARG A 88 -38.90 17.36 22.96
C ARG A 88 -39.72 16.20 23.53
N SER A 89 -40.79 16.59 24.18
CA SER A 89 -41.72 15.85 25.03
C SER A 89 -42.72 14.98 24.26
N GLY A 90 -42.90 13.76 24.76
CA GLY A 90 -44.15 13.01 24.94
C GLY A 90 -45.17 12.90 23.81
N VAL A 91 -45.35 11.66 23.30
CA VAL A 91 -46.64 10.97 23.08
C VAL A 91 -46.39 9.46 23.21
N ALA A 92 -47.21 8.74 23.98
CA ALA A 92 -47.25 7.27 24.12
C ALA A 92 -48.09 6.65 22.98
N ASP A 93 -47.67 5.58 22.29
CA ASP A 93 -48.00 4.15 22.49
C ASP A 93 -47.76 3.44 21.12
N PRO A 94 -47.83 2.09 20.93
CA PRO A 94 -47.81 0.98 21.87
C PRO A 94 -46.72 -0.08 21.58
N VAL A 95 -46.59 -1.00 22.52
CA VAL A 95 -45.75 -2.20 22.52
C VAL A 95 -46.03 -3.13 21.33
N CYS A 96 -44.98 -3.48 20.58
CA CYS A 96 -44.92 -4.75 19.84
C CYS A 96 -43.52 -5.35 20.06
N SER A 97 -43.54 -6.63 20.41
CA SER A 97 -42.49 -7.45 20.99
C SER A 97 -41.37 -7.83 20.01
N ASP A 98 -40.27 -8.27 20.63
CA ASP A 98 -39.16 -9.06 20.06
C ASP A 98 -38.04 -8.28 19.34
N VAL A 99 -37.22 -7.60 20.14
CA VAL A 99 -35.83 -7.31 19.78
C VAL A 99 -34.96 -8.37 20.47
N PRO A 100 -34.19 -9.20 19.75
CA PRO A 100 -33.22 -10.07 20.39
C PRO A 100 -32.15 -9.20 21.05
N ASP A 101 -31.92 -9.50 22.32
CA ASP A 101 -30.94 -8.87 23.21
C ASP A 101 -29.58 -8.73 22.52
N ALA A 102 -29.15 -7.49 22.33
CA ALA A 102 -27.84 -7.13 21.77
C ALA A 102 -26.75 -7.32 22.83
N ALA A 103 -26.53 -8.57 23.22
CA ALA A 103 -25.47 -8.96 24.14
C ALA A 103 -25.04 -10.42 23.91
N SER A 104 -24.85 -10.85 22.67
CA SER A 104 -24.14 -12.11 22.39
C SER A 104 -22.65 -11.82 22.18
N GLY A 105 -21.83 -12.15 23.17
CA GLY A 105 -20.37 -12.18 23.00
C GLY A 105 -19.99 -13.01 21.78
N ARG A 106 -19.13 -12.46 20.92
CA ARG A 106 -18.69 -13.16 19.69
C ARG A 106 -17.87 -14.38 20.09
N SER A 107 -18.47 -15.57 19.99
CA SER A 107 -17.70 -16.80 19.91
C SER A 107 -17.10 -16.87 18.51
N LYS A 108 -15.86 -16.37 18.36
CA LYS A 108 -15.08 -16.56 17.13
C LYS A 108 -14.58 -18.00 17.14
N HIS A 109 -15.24 -18.89 16.38
CA HIS A 109 -14.77 -20.25 16.20
C HIS A 109 -13.38 -20.24 15.56
N THR A 110 -12.45 -21.01 16.13
CA THR A 110 -11.07 -21.20 15.68
C THR A 110 -11.05 -22.09 14.43
N MET A 111 -11.46 -21.55 13.29
CA MET A 111 -11.29 -22.21 12.00
C MET A 111 -9.92 -21.86 11.44
N LYS A 112 -9.21 -22.84 10.89
CA LYS A 112 -8.00 -22.61 10.09
C LYS A 112 -8.31 -21.62 8.94
N PRO A 113 -7.52 -20.56 8.76
CA PRO A 113 -7.77 -19.58 7.71
C PRO A 113 -7.55 -20.18 6.32
N SER A 114 -8.38 -19.80 5.36
CA SER A 114 -8.17 -20.08 3.93
C SER A 114 -7.36 -18.97 3.24
N LEU A 115 -7.28 -17.80 3.86
CA LEU A 115 -6.54 -16.65 3.37
C LEU A 115 -5.83 -15.94 4.54
N ILE A 116 -4.56 -15.57 4.36
CA ILE A 116 -3.78 -14.75 5.28
C ILE A 116 -3.29 -13.50 4.54
N ALA A 117 -3.69 -12.32 5.01
CA ALA A 117 -3.13 -11.04 4.58
C ALA A 117 -1.98 -10.61 5.48
N ILE A 118 -0.88 -10.12 4.91
CA ILE A 118 0.33 -9.74 5.63
C ILE A 118 0.80 -8.37 5.17
N ASP A 119 0.96 -7.42 6.09
CA ASP A 119 1.60 -6.14 5.81
C ASP A 119 3.14 -6.27 5.62
N LEU A 120 3.76 -5.26 5.01
CA LEU A 120 5.21 -5.21 4.80
C LEU A 120 5.96 -4.43 5.88
N ASP A 121 5.81 -3.10 5.91
CA ASP A 121 6.66 -2.19 6.69
C ASP A 121 6.31 -2.24 8.17
N GLY A 122 7.21 -2.75 9.01
CA GLY A 122 6.91 -2.95 10.43
C GLY A 122 6.18 -4.28 10.72
N THR A 123 5.97 -5.10 9.69
CA THR A 123 5.37 -6.44 9.80
C THR A 123 6.29 -7.51 9.21
N LEU A 124 6.29 -7.73 7.89
CA LEU A 124 7.11 -8.76 7.23
C LEU A 124 8.56 -8.30 6.98
N LEU A 125 8.78 -7.02 6.72
CA LEU A 125 10.09 -6.48 6.40
C LEU A 125 10.86 -6.06 7.66
N THR A 126 12.12 -6.50 7.71
CA THR A 126 13.13 -5.97 8.62
C THR A 126 14.11 -5.07 7.87
N ARG A 127 15.05 -4.43 8.58
CA ARG A 127 16.18 -3.71 7.95
C ARG A 127 17.03 -4.61 7.03
N GLY A 128 17.04 -5.92 7.28
CA GLY A 128 17.75 -6.92 6.47
C GLY A 128 16.90 -7.59 5.39
N GLY A 129 15.64 -7.16 5.20
CA GLY A 129 14.67 -7.82 4.33
C GLY A 129 13.84 -8.88 5.05
N VAL A 130 13.29 -9.83 4.30
CA VAL A 130 12.50 -10.95 4.82
C VAL A 130 13.42 -12.04 5.35
N THR A 131 13.17 -12.50 6.58
CA THR A 131 13.98 -13.56 7.21
C THR A 131 13.62 -14.95 6.67
N ASP A 132 14.55 -15.91 6.81
CA ASP A 132 14.31 -17.30 6.42
C ASP A 132 13.17 -17.93 7.24
N THR A 133 13.04 -17.53 8.51
CA THR A 133 11.96 -17.98 9.41
C THR A 133 10.58 -17.57 8.88
N ASP A 134 10.40 -16.30 8.53
CA ASP A 134 9.12 -15.80 8.04
C ASP A 134 8.81 -16.36 6.63
N ARG A 135 9.83 -16.48 5.78
CA ARG A 135 9.71 -17.13 4.46
C ARG A 135 9.23 -18.58 4.60
N ALA A 136 9.90 -19.38 5.41
CA ALA A 136 9.54 -20.80 5.60
C ALA A 136 8.11 -20.97 6.13
N ALA A 137 7.63 -20.05 6.97
CA ALA A 137 6.26 -20.07 7.45
C ALA A 137 5.24 -19.71 6.36
N ILE A 138 5.55 -18.73 5.51
CA ILE A 138 4.73 -18.39 4.34
C ILE A 138 4.63 -19.58 3.38
N ASP A 139 5.74 -20.27 3.12
CA ASP A 139 5.76 -21.46 2.28
C ASP A 139 4.92 -22.59 2.90
N ALA A 140 5.05 -22.82 4.21
CA ALA A 140 4.22 -23.79 4.93
C ALA A 140 2.70 -23.46 4.86
N ALA A 141 2.33 -22.18 4.90
CA ALA A 141 0.93 -21.77 4.73
C ALA A 141 0.43 -22.09 3.31
N ARG A 142 1.24 -21.80 2.28
CA ARG A 142 0.90 -22.12 0.88
C ARG A 142 0.79 -23.62 0.64
N ASP A 143 1.71 -24.41 1.19
CA ASP A 143 1.69 -25.88 1.13
C ASP A 143 0.45 -26.45 1.82
N ALA A 144 -0.06 -25.78 2.86
CA ALA A 144 -1.31 -26.10 3.52
C ALA A 144 -2.56 -25.63 2.74
N GLY A 145 -2.40 -25.09 1.53
CA GLY A 145 -3.48 -24.59 0.68
C GLY A 145 -4.02 -23.22 1.07
N VAL A 146 -3.35 -22.51 1.99
CA VAL A 146 -3.74 -21.18 2.43
C VAL A 146 -3.22 -20.14 1.47
N MET A 147 -4.10 -19.26 0.99
CA MET A 147 -3.69 -18.13 0.16
C MET A 147 -2.99 -17.07 1.00
N VAL A 148 -1.76 -16.72 0.63
CA VAL A 148 -1.03 -15.61 1.26
C VAL A 148 -1.10 -14.38 0.37
N VAL A 149 -1.60 -13.26 0.91
CA VAL A 149 -1.77 -11.98 0.21
C VAL A 149 -0.91 -10.93 0.90
N ILE A 150 -0.03 -10.28 0.16
CA ILE A 150 0.69 -9.11 0.66
C ILE A 150 -0.22 -7.89 0.57
N ALA A 151 -0.29 -7.08 1.63
CA ALA A 151 -1.12 -5.88 1.68
C ALA A 151 -0.39 -4.67 2.25
N THR A 152 0.00 -3.72 1.40
CA THR A 152 0.93 -2.64 1.75
C THR A 152 0.50 -1.26 1.21
N GLY A 153 1.03 -0.19 1.82
CA GLY A 153 0.98 1.17 1.29
C GLY A 153 1.92 1.40 0.10
N ARG A 154 2.93 0.53 -0.10
CA ARG A 154 3.88 0.60 -1.21
C ARG A 154 3.23 0.24 -2.55
N SER A 155 3.81 0.70 -3.65
CA SER A 155 3.54 0.15 -4.98
C SER A 155 4.22 -1.21 -5.19
N TRP A 156 3.93 -1.88 -6.31
CA TRP A 156 4.54 -3.16 -6.64
C TRP A 156 6.06 -3.08 -6.80
N SER A 157 6.57 -2.08 -7.54
CA SER A 157 8.01 -1.88 -7.79
C SER A 157 8.79 -1.61 -6.49
N GLU A 158 8.19 -0.87 -5.56
CA GLU A 158 8.73 -0.58 -4.23
C GLU A 158 8.70 -1.79 -3.28
N SER A 159 7.98 -2.85 -3.63
CA SER A 159 7.79 -4.03 -2.80
C SER A 159 8.65 -5.23 -3.22
N LEU A 160 9.41 -5.13 -4.31
CA LEU A 160 10.19 -6.24 -4.86
C LEU A 160 11.16 -6.88 -3.85
N GLU A 161 11.72 -6.08 -2.94
CA GLU A 161 12.61 -6.58 -1.87
C GLU A 161 11.91 -7.53 -0.89
N ALA A 162 10.57 -7.46 -0.77
CA ALA A 162 9.76 -8.39 0.00
C ALA A 162 9.26 -9.55 -0.88
N LEU A 163 8.74 -9.21 -2.06
CA LEU A 163 8.05 -10.15 -2.95
C LEU A 163 8.99 -11.21 -3.52
N GLN A 164 10.20 -10.83 -3.94
CA GLN A 164 11.16 -11.75 -4.57
C GLN A 164 11.66 -12.82 -3.58
N PRO A 165 12.08 -12.49 -2.35
CA PRO A 165 12.38 -13.48 -1.32
C PRO A 165 11.28 -14.52 -1.13
N ILE A 166 10.03 -14.10 -0.98
CA ILE A 166 8.96 -15.06 -0.71
C ILE A 166 8.37 -15.64 -1.99
N GLU A 167 9.01 -15.46 -3.15
CA GLU A 167 8.50 -15.90 -4.47
C GLU A 167 7.00 -15.61 -4.62
N ALA A 168 6.61 -14.37 -4.29
CA ALA A 168 5.21 -13.99 -4.18
C ALA A 168 4.46 -14.21 -5.50
N THR A 169 3.32 -14.90 -5.41
CA THR A 169 2.42 -15.17 -6.53
C THR A 169 0.98 -14.88 -6.11
N GLY A 170 0.11 -14.62 -7.08
CA GLY A 170 -1.28 -14.29 -6.86
C GLY A 170 -1.48 -12.81 -6.48
N PRO A 171 -2.65 -12.46 -5.94
CA PRO A 171 -3.00 -11.07 -5.69
C PRO A 171 -2.13 -10.44 -4.60
N MET A 172 -1.70 -9.20 -4.84
CA MET A 172 -1.07 -8.29 -3.89
C MET A 172 -1.85 -6.98 -3.85
N ILE A 173 -2.19 -6.54 -2.64
CA ILE A 173 -2.79 -5.23 -2.39
C ILE A 173 -1.66 -4.21 -2.23
N ALA A 174 -1.65 -3.21 -3.09
CA ALA A 174 -0.66 -2.14 -3.15
C ALA A 174 -1.33 -0.77 -3.03
N ALA A 175 -0.51 0.26 -2.80
CA ALA A 175 -0.97 1.65 -2.66
C ALA A 175 -2.16 1.79 -1.69
N GLY A 176 -2.08 1.11 -0.54
CA GLY A 176 -3.08 1.20 0.52
C GLY A 176 -4.44 0.58 0.19
N GLY A 177 -4.54 -0.20 -0.89
CA GLY A 177 -5.82 -0.72 -1.41
C GLY A 177 -6.22 -0.14 -2.76
N ALA A 178 -5.51 0.90 -3.24
CA ALA A 178 -5.83 1.52 -4.52
C ALA A 178 -5.41 0.69 -5.72
N LEU A 179 -4.46 -0.25 -5.56
CA LEU A 179 -4.00 -1.14 -6.61
C LEU A 179 -4.08 -2.60 -6.15
N LEU A 180 -4.50 -3.46 -7.05
CA LEU A 180 -4.38 -4.91 -6.94
C LEU A 180 -3.49 -5.39 -8.08
N HIS A 181 -2.35 -5.97 -7.74
CA HIS A 181 -1.42 -6.53 -8.72
C HIS A 181 -1.35 -8.04 -8.64
N GLU A 182 -0.97 -8.68 -9.74
CA GLU A 182 -0.35 -10.00 -9.69
C GLU A 182 1.07 -9.83 -9.15
N ALA A 183 1.33 -10.43 -7.98
CA ALA A 183 2.56 -10.22 -7.22
C ALA A 183 3.82 -10.62 -8.01
N ALA A 184 3.72 -11.67 -8.84
CA ALA A 184 4.85 -12.18 -9.59
C ALA A 184 5.26 -11.29 -10.77
N THR A 185 4.28 -10.66 -11.43
CA THR A 185 4.49 -9.96 -12.71
C THR A 185 4.34 -8.44 -12.62
N GLY A 186 3.65 -7.95 -11.59
CA GLY A 186 3.25 -6.55 -11.48
C GLY A 186 2.08 -6.17 -12.36
N GLU A 187 1.41 -7.12 -13.02
CA GLU A 187 0.22 -6.85 -13.82
C GLU A 187 -0.90 -6.27 -12.94
N THR A 188 -1.54 -5.19 -13.40
CA THR A 188 -2.68 -4.58 -12.69
C THR A 188 -3.94 -5.38 -12.92
N LEU A 189 -4.47 -5.96 -11.85
CA LEU A 189 -5.72 -6.73 -11.84
C LEU A 189 -6.94 -5.84 -11.55
N GLU A 190 -6.78 -4.87 -10.65
CA GLU A 190 -7.81 -3.90 -10.28
C GLU A 190 -7.15 -2.59 -9.83
N ARG A 191 -7.84 -1.46 -10.03
CA ARG A 191 -7.40 -0.16 -9.53
C ARG A 191 -8.57 0.73 -9.11
N SER A 192 -8.30 1.57 -8.13
CA SER A 192 -9.12 2.70 -7.71
C SER A 192 -8.29 3.96 -7.91
N VAL A 193 -8.69 4.79 -8.87
CA VAL A 193 -8.00 6.04 -9.19
C VAL A 193 -8.56 7.17 -8.37
N ILE A 194 -7.71 8.12 -7.97
CA ILE A 194 -8.18 9.34 -7.31
C ILE A 194 -8.96 10.19 -8.32
N HIS A 195 -10.08 10.78 -7.88
CA HIS A 195 -10.87 11.63 -8.76
C HIS A 195 -10.03 12.81 -9.26
N PRO A 196 -10.04 13.14 -10.58
CA PRO A 196 -9.16 14.18 -11.13
C PRO A 196 -9.29 15.54 -10.44
N GLU A 197 -10.50 15.94 -10.06
CA GLU A 197 -10.71 17.20 -9.33
C GLU A 197 -10.03 17.21 -7.95
N VAL A 198 -10.04 16.07 -7.25
CA VAL A 198 -9.37 15.91 -5.96
C VAL A 198 -7.86 15.95 -6.17
N ALA A 199 -7.34 15.23 -7.18
CA ALA A 199 -5.92 15.27 -7.52
C ALA A 199 -5.43 16.68 -7.86
N VAL A 200 -6.22 17.44 -8.64
CA VAL A 200 -5.94 18.85 -8.96
C VAL A 200 -5.95 19.71 -7.70
N ALA A 201 -6.97 19.59 -6.86
CA ALA A 201 -7.09 20.39 -5.63
C ALA A 201 -5.92 20.13 -4.67
N VAL A 202 -5.60 18.87 -4.40
CA VAL A 202 -4.49 18.48 -3.51
C VAL A 202 -3.15 18.95 -4.09
N THR A 203 -2.92 18.74 -5.40
CA THR A 203 -1.68 19.20 -6.05
C THR A 203 -1.54 20.71 -5.97
N THR A 204 -2.64 21.45 -6.18
CA THR A 204 -2.64 22.91 -6.13
C THR A 204 -2.27 23.40 -4.75
N GLU A 205 -2.86 22.82 -3.70
CA GLU A 205 -2.59 23.21 -2.32
C GLU A 205 -1.13 22.92 -1.95
N LEU A 206 -0.65 21.71 -2.25
CA LEU A 206 0.75 21.33 -2.01
C LEU A 206 1.75 22.27 -2.73
N ARG A 207 1.49 22.62 -3.99
CA ARG A 207 2.35 23.54 -4.75
C ARG A 207 2.31 24.96 -4.19
N ARG A 208 1.17 25.42 -3.67
CA ARG A 208 1.04 26.74 -3.04
C ARG A 208 1.97 26.88 -1.83
N HIS A 209 2.19 25.79 -1.10
CA HIS A 209 3.12 25.72 0.03
C HIS A 209 4.56 25.31 -0.35
N GLY A 210 4.87 25.26 -1.65
CA GLY A 210 6.23 24.99 -2.14
C GLY A 210 6.66 23.53 -2.05
N HIS A 211 5.74 22.59 -1.88
CA HIS A 211 6.07 21.17 -1.83
C HIS A 211 6.15 20.56 -3.24
N VAL A 212 7.12 19.67 -3.47
CA VAL A 212 7.11 18.79 -4.64
C VAL A 212 5.96 17.80 -4.46
N VAL A 213 5.12 17.66 -5.48
CA VAL A 213 3.98 16.73 -5.43
C VAL A 213 4.36 15.42 -6.09
N HIS A 214 4.00 14.32 -5.44
CA HIS A 214 4.18 12.96 -5.92
C HIS A 214 2.82 12.43 -6.38
N LEU A 215 2.65 12.23 -7.68
CA LEU A 215 1.49 11.52 -8.21
C LEU A 215 1.88 10.06 -8.45
N LEU A 216 1.54 9.17 -7.52
CA LEU A 216 1.72 7.74 -7.72
C LEU A 216 0.74 7.26 -8.80
N GLN A 217 1.26 6.48 -9.73
CA GLN A 217 0.53 5.95 -10.87
C GLN A 217 0.38 4.43 -10.80
N ASP A 218 -0.63 3.93 -11.50
CA ASP A 218 -0.66 2.57 -12.03
C ASP A 218 0.43 2.41 -13.11
N ALA A 219 1.65 2.01 -12.69
CA ALA A 219 2.83 2.04 -13.53
C ALA A 219 2.74 1.22 -14.84
N PRO A 220 2.16 0.00 -14.86
CA PRO A 220 1.93 -0.74 -16.11
C PRO A 220 1.14 0.02 -17.16
N GLN A 221 0.25 0.93 -16.74
CA GLN A 221 -0.61 1.71 -17.63
C GLN A 221 -0.02 3.09 -17.95
N ALA A 222 0.59 3.74 -16.96
CA ALA A 222 1.17 5.08 -17.12
C ALA A 222 2.59 5.08 -17.72
N GLY A 223 3.32 3.97 -17.61
CA GLY A 223 4.71 3.84 -18.03
C GLY A 223 5.72 4.53 -17.10
N CYS A 224 5.31 4.90 -15.89
CA CYS A 224 6.11 5.43 -14.80
C CYS A 224 5.41 5.18 -13.46
N ASP A 225 6.17 5.05 -12.37
CA ASP A 225 5.63 4.92 -11.02
C ASP A 225 5.12 6.28 -10.51
N TYR A 226 5.87 7.35 -10.78
CA TYR A 226 5.54 8.69 -10.29
C TYR A 226 5.63 9.77 -11.36
N TRP A 227 4.69 10.72 -11.32
CA TRP A 227 4.92 12.07 -11.79
C TRP A 227 5.26 12.98 -10.61
N MET A 228 6.44 13.60 -10.67
CA MET A 228 6.96 14.55 -9.71
C MET A 228 6.72 15.96 -10.25
N ILE A 229 5.96 16.77 -9.51
CA ILE A 229 5.54 18.11 -9.96
C ILE A 229 6.24 19.17 -9.12
N GLY A 230 7.03 20.00 -9.78
CA GLY A 230 7.79 21.09 -9.18
C GLY A 230 9.29 21.00 -9.47
N ARG A 231 10.02 22.10 -9.19
CA ARG A 231 11.49 22.17 -9.32
C ARG A 231 12.23 22.18 -7.98
N ASP A 232 11.48 22.15 -6.89
CA ASP A 232 12.01 22.24 -5.54
C ASP A 232 12.76 20.96 -5.17
N THR A 233 13.59 21.05 -4.12
CA THR A 233 14.34 19.89 -3.63
C THR A 233 13.38 18.95 -2.90
N VAL A 234 13.33 17.68 -3.29
CA VAL A 234 12.61 16.64 -2.52
C VAL A 234 13.26 16.40 -1.16
N SER A 235 12.46 15.94 -0.20
CA SER A 235 12.97 15.57 1.12
C SER A 235 14.03 14.46 1.03
N GLU A 236 14.83 14.35 2.09
CA GLU A 236 15.78 13.24 2.25
C GLU A 236 15.08 11.87 2.23
N ALA A 237 13.88 11.76 2.82
CA ALA A 237 13.09 10.53 2.81
C ALA A 237 12.75 10.09 1.38
N THR A 238 12.28 11.00 0.53
CA THR A 238 11.95 10.68 -0.87
C THR A 238 13.20 10.33 -1.67
N ARG A 239 14.31 11.06 -1.47
CA ARG A 239 15.56 10.74 -2.16
C ARG A 239 16.05 9.34 -1.79
N TRP A 240 16.13 9.03 -0.50
CA TRP A 240 16.54 7.73 -0.01
C TRP A 240 15.62 6.61 -0.53
N TRP A 241 14.30 6.83 -0.49
CA TRP A 241 13.32 5.88 -0.99
C TRP A 241 13.52 5.57 -2.48
N PHE A 242 13.71 6.60 -3.32
CA PHE A 242 13.94 6.42 -4.76
C PHE A 242 15.33 5.88 -5.10
N GLU A 243 16.31 6.01 -4.21
CA GLU A 243 17.63 5.38 -4.37
C GLU A 243 17.59 3.90 -3.98
N ARG A 244 16.80 3.56 -2.98
CA ARG A 244 16.61 2.18 -2.50
C ARG A 244 15.74 1.35 -3.44
N HIS A 245 14.67 1.95 -3.96
CA HIS A 245 13.71 1.31 -4.83
C HIS A 245 13.95 1.79 -6.27
N ASP A 246 13.99 0.90 -7.25
CA ASP A 246 14.21 1.23 -8.67
C ASP A 246 12.97 1.91 -9.28
N VAL A 247 12.64 3.09 -8.75
CA VAL A 247 11.42 3.85 -9.03
C VAL A 247 11.60 4.64 -10.33
N ASN A 248 10.73 4.39 -11.30
CA ASN A 248 10.65 5.14 -12.54
C ASN A 248 9.83 6.42 -12.34
N ALA A 249 10.46 7.44 -11.76
CA ALA A 249 9.87 8.77 -11.58
C ALA A 249 10.16 9.70 -12.76
N ARG A 250 9.13 10.42 -13.22
CA ARG A 250 9.22 11.47 -14.25
C ARG A 250 8.93 12.83 -13.67
N TRP A 251 9.59 13.86 -14.18
CA TRP A 251 9.53 15.20 -13.62
C TRP A 251 8.87 16.17 -14.60
N VAL A 252 7.97 16.99 -14.06
CA VAL A 252 7.32 18.10 -14.76
C VAL A 252 7.25 19.32 -13.84
N GLU A 253 7.07 20.50 -14.44
CA GLU A 253 6.97 21.72 -13.65
C GLU A 253 5.54 21.98 -13.17
N HIS A 254 4.56 21.75 -14.04
CA HIS A 254 3.15 22.01 -13.76
C HIS A 254 2.31 20.74 -13.93
N LEU A 255 1.18 20.68 -13.21
CA LEU A 255 0.24 19.57 -13.33
C LEU A 255 -0.30 19.42 -14.76
N ALA A 256 -0.48 20.54 -15.47
CA ALA A 256 -0.95 20.55 -16.87
C ALA A 256 0.02 19.87 -17.85
N ASP A 257 1.28 19.68 -17.45
CA ASP A 257 2.28 18.97 -18.26
C ASP A 257 2.18 17.44 -18.09
N VAL A 258 1.41 16.96 -17.11
CA VAL A 258 1.10 15.54 -16.96
C VAL A 258 0.10 15.13 -18.04
N PRO A 259 0.41 14.16 -18.91
CA PRO A 259 -0.43 13.84 -20.07
C PRO A 259 -1.87 13.43 -19.73
N THR A 260 -2.05 12.75 -18.59
CA THR A 260 -3.35 12.30 -18.10
C THR A 260 -3.28 11.97 -16.61
N LEU A 261 -4.38 12.20 -15.89
CA LEU A 261 -4.56 11.79 -14.50
C LEU A 261 -5.34 10.48 -14.34
N ALA A 262 -5.76 9.86 -15.46
CA ALA A 262 -6.60 8.66 -15.46
C ALA A 262 -5.94 7.41 -14.85
N HIS A 263 -4.65 7.49 -14.52
CA HIS A 263 -3.87 6.42 -13.90
C HIS A 263 -3.34 6.80 -12.52
N THR A 264 -3.66 7.99 -12.02
CA THR A 264 -3.20 8.44 -10.70
C THR A 264 -4.03 7.77 -9.62
N VAL A 265 -3.36 7.13 -8.67
CA VAL A 265 -4.01 6.41 -7.56
C VAL A 265 -3.80 7.09 -6.21
N ARG A 266 -2.74 7.89 -6.08
CA ARG A 266 -2.41 8.66 -4.87
C ARG A 266 -1.75 9.97 -5.24
N VAL A 267 -2.13 11.03 -4.54
CA VAL A 267 -1.40 12.31 -4.56
C VAL A 267 -0.75 12.50 -3.20
N GLY A 268 0.51 12.92 -3.15
CA GLY A 268 1.18 13.10 -1.87
C GLY A 268 2.41 13.97 -1.93
N THR A 269 3.07 14.09 -0.79
CA THR A 269 4.38 14.72 -0.66
C THR A 269 5.07 14.17 0.58
N THR A 270 6.36 14.44 0.71
CA THR A 270 7.08 14.28 1.98
C THR A 270 7.68 15.60 2.40
N ALA A 271 7.43 16.02 3.63
CA ALA A 271 8.00 17.24 4.19
C ALA A 271 8.07 17.14 5.72
N VAL A 272 8.68 18.12 6.37
CA VAL A 272 8.71 18.21 7.84
C VAL A 272 7.28 18.26 8.38
N GLY A 273 6.97 17.49 9.42
CA GLY A 273 5.61 17.34 9.95
C GLY A 273 4.92 18.67 10.29
N SER A 274 5.63 19.61 10.93
CA SER A 274 5.09 20.95 11.23
C SER A 274 4.69 21.75 9.97
N ALA A 275 5.40 21.57 8.86
CA ALA A 275 5.05 22.22 7.60
C ALA A 275 3.78 21.64 6.98
N LEU A 276 3.50 20.34 7.18
CA LEU A 276 2.34 19.67 6.61
C LEU A 276 1.05 19.91 7.41
N GLY A 277 1.13 20.26 8.69
CA GLY A 277 -0.06 20.43 9.54
C GLY A 277 -1.09 21.39 8.95
N HIS A 278 -0.67 22.59 8.55
CA HIS A 278 -1.56 23.58 7.93
C HIS A 278 -2.09 23.13 6.56
N VAL A 279 -1.25 22.46 5.76
CA VAL A 279 -1.65 21.95 4.44
C VAL A 279 -2.74 20.89 4.57
N VAL A 280 -2.61 19.99 5.55
CA VAL A 280 -3.62 18.97 5.85
C VAL A 280 -4.95 19.59 6.25
N GLU A 281 -4.94 20.60 7.12
CA GLU A 281 -6.15 21.31 7.55
C GLU A 281 -6.86 21.99 6.38
N GLU A 282 -6.12 22.65 5.49
CA GLU A 282 -6.68 23.33 4.32
C GLU A 282 -7.25 22.33 3.29
N ILE A 283 -6.53 21.24 3.00
CA ILE A 283 -7.02 20.16 2.14
C ILE A 283 -8.32 19.57 2.72
N GLN A 284 -8.32 19.27 4.01
CA GLN A 284 -9.48 18.69 4.68
C GLN A 284 -10.67 19.66 4.69
N ALA A 285 -10.44 20.95 4.90
CA ALA A 285 -11.48 21.97 4.85
C ALA A 285 -12.08 22.13 3.43
N ALA A 286 -11.27 22.00 2.38
CA ALA A 286 -11.71 22.15 1.00
C ALA A 286 -12.41 20.90 0.44
N LEU A 287 -11.94 19.71 0.82
CA LEU A 287 -12.38 18.46 0.22
C LEU A 287 -13.31 17.64 1.10
N GLY A 288 -13.21 17.76 2.43
CA GLY A 288 -14.01 17.00 3.38
C GLY A 288 -13.92 15.49 3.12
N ASP A 289 -15.06 14.82 3.10
CA ASP A 289 -15.16 13.37 2.89
C ASP A 289 -14.91 12.93 1.44
N ARG A 290 -14.58 13.87 0.52
CA ARG A 290 -14.24 13.55 -0.87
C ARG A 290 -12.80 13.06 -1.05
N VAL A 291 -12.01 13.04 0.02
CA VAL A 291 -10.62 12.55 0.02
C VAL A 291 -10.37 11.71 1.26
N LEU A 292 -9.67 10.59 1.10
CA LEU A 292 -9.01 9.94 2.22
C LEU A 292 -7.63 10.58 2.38
N LEU A 293 -7.46 11.34 3.46
CA LEU A 293 -6.20 12.02 3.75
C LEU A 293 -5.49 11.34 4.92
N GLN A 294 -4.20 11.11 4.72
CA GLN A 294 -3.37 10.33 5.61
C GLN A 294 -2.00 11.00 5.77
N ALA A 295 -1.55 11.21 7.00
CA ALA A 295 -0.27 11.83 7.28
C ALA A 295 0.44 11.11 8.44
N TRP A 296 1.63 10.59 8.19
CA TRP A 296 2.44 9.89 9.20
C TRP A 296 3.92 10.08 8.94
N GLU A 297 4.75 9.71 9.91
CA GLU A 297 6.20 9.75 9.78
C GLU A 297 6.70 8.85 8.64
N ALA A 298 7.50 9.42 7.74
CA ALA A 298 8.09 8.71 6.61
C ALA A 298 9.26 7.82 7.06
N VAL A 299 9.44 6.70 6.38
CA VAL A 299 10.62 5.83 6.60
C VAL A 299 11.88 6.56 6.13
N VAL A 300 12.87 6.66 7.02
CA VAL A 300 14.17 7.32 6.78
C VAL A 300 15.33 6.40 7.17
N GLU A 301 16.51 6.63 6.60
CA GLU A 301 17.71 5.81 6.85
C GLU A 301 18.21 5.89 8.31
N SER A 302 18.04 7.03 8.96
CA SER A 302 18.50 7.27 10.33
C SER A 302 17.48 8.05 11.15
N GLU A 303 17.44 7.79 12.46
CA GLU A 303 16.64 8.57 13.41
C GLU A 303 17.20 10.00 13.45
N VAL A 304 16.54 10.92 12.75
CA VAL A 304 16.93 12.33 12.77
C VAL A 304 16.40 12.96 14.06
N SER A 305 17.30 13.53 14.87
CA SER A 305 16.93 14.39 16.00
C SER A 305 16.32 15.68 15.47
N GLY A 306 15.04 15.92 15.76
CA GLY A 306 14.30 17.09 15.29
C GLY A 306 12.89 16.78 14.82
N ASP A 307 12.32 17.70 14.07
CA ASP A 307 10.97 17.60 13.53
C ASP A 307 10.95 16.61 12.37
N ARG A 308 10.21 15.51 12.53
CA ARG A 308 10.31 14.31 11.67
C ARG A 308 9.73 14.57 10.28
N ILE A 309 10.28 13.91 9.25
CA ILE A 309 9.69 13.95 7.90
C ILE A 309 8.43 13.11 7.92
N HIS A 310 7.33 13.68 7.46
CA HIS A 310 6.06 13.01 7.30
C HIS A 310 5.77 12.78 5.81
N LEU A 311 5.13 11.66 5.49
CA LEU A 311 4.50 11.36 4.23
C LEU A 311 3.02 11.75 4.34
N LEU A 312 2.58 12.67 3.48
CA LEU A 312 1.17 13.00 3.28
C LEU A 312 0.67 12.29 2.04
N GLU A 313 -0.45 11.60 2.18
CA GLU A 313 -1.09 10.81 1.14
C GLU A 313 -2.58 11.16 1.04
N ALA A 314 -3.03 11.37 -0.18
CA ALA A 314 -4.42 11.56 -0.54
C ALA A 314 -4.84 10.46 -1.52
N PHE A 315 -5.90 9.75 -1.17
CA PHE A 315 -6.51 8.69 -1.98
C PHE A 315 -7.98 9.00 -2.24
N ASP A 316 -8.59 8.20 -3.11
CA ASP A 316 -10.04 8.09 -3.16
C ASP A 316 -10.60 7.61 -1.80
N PRO A 317 -11.72 8.16 -1.29
CA PRO A 317 -12.28 7.81 0.02
C PRO A 317 -12.62 6.32 0.22
N ALA A 318 -12.86 5.59 -0.87
CA ALA A 318 -13.20 4.17 -0.81
C ALA A 318 -11.96 3.25 -0.77
N VAL A 319 -10.75 3.82 -0.79
CA VAL A 319 -9.50 3.05 -0.73
C VAL A 319 -9.19 2.66 0.71
N ASP A 320 -9.15 1.36 0.96
CA ASP A 320 -8.51 0.80 2.14
C ASP A 320 -8.09 -0.66 1.87
N LYS A 321 -7.13 -1.16 2.67
CA LYS A 321 -6.62 -2.53 2.52
C LYS A 321 -7.70 -3.59 2.73
N TRP A 322 -8.63 -3.38 3.67
CA TRP A 322 -9.67 -4.35 4.00
C TRP A 322 -10.71 -4.50 2.89
N THR A 323 -11.21 -3.39 2.34
CA THR A 323 -12.20 -3.40 1.25
C THR A 323 -11.65 -4.14 0.03
N MET A 324 -10.36 -3.97 -0.30
CA MET A 324 -9.73 -4.76 -1.35
C MET A 324 -9.59 -6.23 -0.96
N LEU A 325 -9.18 -6.52 0.28
CA LEU A 325 -9.05 -7.89 0.80
C LEU A 325 -10.38 -8.64 0.80
N GLU A 326 -11.47 -7.98 1.19
CA GLU A 326 -12.82 -8.54 1.20
C GLU A 326 -13.29 -8.89 -0.21
N ARG A 327 -12.98 -8.05 -1.22
CA ARG A 327 -13.24 -8.37 -2.63
C ARG A 327 -12.46 -9.60 -3.10
N ILE A 328 -11.17 -9.69 -2.73
CA ILE A 328 -10.31 -10.84 -3.03
C ILE A 328 -10.87 -12.14 -2.44
N ALA A 329 -11.33 -12.09 -1.18
CA ALA A 329 -11.93 -13.22 -0.48
C ALA A 329 -13.29 -13.61 -1.09
N GLY A 330 -14.16 -12.62 -1.34
CA GLY A 330 -15.49 -12.83 -1.92
C GLY A 330 -15.46 -13.45 -3.32
N ARG A 331 -14.52 -13.05 -4.19
CA ARG A 331 -14.30 -13.68 -5.51
C ARG A 331 -13.95 -15.17 -5.44
N ARG A 332 -13.50 -15.64 -4.28
CA ARG A 332 -13.12 -17.03 -4.01
C ARG A 332 -14.13 -17.78 -3.14
N GLY A 333 -15.24 -17.13 -2.79
CA GLY A 333 -16.22 -17.70 -1.85
C GLY A 333 -15.67 -17.89 -0.44
N VAL A 334 -14.61 -17.16 -0.06
CA VAL A 334 -14.04 -17.18 1.29
C VAL A 334 -14.77 -16.13 2.12
N GLY A 335 -15.48 -16.57 3.15
CA GLY A 335 -16.08 -15.68 4.14
C GLY A 335 -15.04 -15.06 5.06
N ARG A 336 -15.35 -13.90 5.64
CA ARG A 336 -14.41 -13.16 6.51
C ARG A 336 -13.88 -13.99 7.68
N GLU A 337 -14.67 -14.93 8.18
CA GLU A 337 -14.31 -15.84 9.27
C GLU A 337 -13.14 -16.76 8.94
N ALA A 338 -12.90 -17.00 7.64
CA ALA A 338 -11.77 -17.78 7.13
C ALA A 338 -10.60 -16.89 6.65
N VAL A 339 -10.64 -15.59 6.95
CA VAL A 339 -9.56 -14.64 6.67
C VAL A 339 -8.80 -14.35 7.97
N ALA A 340 -7.47 -14.42 7.91
CA ALA A 340 -6.58 -13.85 8.92
C ALA A 340 -5.83 -12.65 8.35
N ALA A 341 -5.49 -11.69 9.20
CA ALA A 341 -4.71 -10.52 8.80
C ALA A 341 -3.64 -10.19 9.86
N ILE A 342 -2.42 -9.91 9.41
CA ILE A 342 -1.27 -9.57 10.25
C ILE A 342 -0.79 -8.17 9.86
N GLY A 343 -0.72 -7.25 10.83
CA GLY A 343 -0.29 -5.87 10.58
C GLY A 343 0.12 -5.13 11.84
N ASP A 344 0.60 -3.90 11.65
CA ASP A 344 1.14 -3.06 12.72
C ASP A 344 0.76 -1.57 12.59
N GLY A 345 0.54 -1.08 11.37
CA GLY A 345 0.27 0.32 11.06
C GLY A 345 -1.21 0.71 11.09
N LEU A 346 -1.51 2.01 11.09
CA LEU A 346 -2.89 2.51 11.13
C LEU A 346 -3.73 2.13 9.92
N ASN A 347 -3.08 2.00 8.76
CA ASN A 347 -3.69 1.48 7.55
C ASN A 347 -4.05 -0.01 7.65
N ASP A 348 -3.64 -0.72 8.72
CA ASP A 348 -3.98 -2.12 8.98
C ASP A 348 -5.18 -2.30 9.92
N VAL A 349 -5.62 -1.25 10.62
CA VAL A 349 -6.74 -1.32 11.58
C VAL A 349 -7.98 -1.96 10.93
N GLY A 350 -8.27 -1.58 9.68
CA GLY A 350 -9.39 -2.14 8.93
C GLY A 350 -9.25 -3.65 8.71
N MET A 351 -8.09 -4.13 8.24
CA MET A 351 -7.93 -5.55 7.92
C MET A 351 -7.78 -6.41 9.17
N VAL A 352 -7.08 -5.92 10.19
CA VAL A 352 -6.90 -6.62 11.47
C VAL A 352 -8.22 -6.69 12.23
N GLY A 353 -9.01 -5.62 12.28
CA GLY A 353 -10.25 -5.59 13.05
C GLY A 353 -11.43 -6.36 12.42
N ASN A 354 -11.45 -6.50 11.09
CA ASN A 354 -12.57 -7.12 10.37
C ASN A 354 -12.32 -8.58 9.95
N ALA A 355 -11.06 -9.01 9.89
CA ALA A 355 -10.71 -10.42 9.65
C ALA A 355 -11.30 -11.34 10.73
N GLY A 356 -11.52 -12.61 10.36
CA GLY A 356 -11.89 -13.66 11.30
C GLY A 356 -10.90 -13.79 12.44
N ILE A 357 -9.60 -13.68 12.12
CA ILE A 357 -8.51 -13.59 13.10
C ILE A 357 -7.58 -12.42 12.74
N GLY A 358 -7.65 -11.35 13.53
CA GLY A 358 -6.70 -10.23 13.46
C GLY A 358 -5.48 -10.45 14.35
N VAL A 359 -4.28 -10.23 13.81
CA VAL A 359 -3.01 -10.36 14.55
C VAL A 359 -2.26 -9.03 14.51
N ALA A 360 -2.00 -8.44 15.67
CA ALA A 360 -1.12 -7.29 15.81
C ALA A 360 0.33 -7.73 16.05
N MET A 361 1.28 -7.11 15.34
CA MET A 361 2.71 -7.23 15.64
C MET A 361 3.06 -6.66 17.02
N GLU A 362 4.23 -7.01 17.55
CA GLU A 362 4.70 -6.48 18.85
C GLU A 362 4.78 -4.95 18.85
N ASN A 363 5.33 -4.39 17.76
CA ASN A 363 5.53 -2.96 17.51
C ASN A 363 4.28 -2.22 16.99
N ALA A 364 3.12 -2.87 16.95
CA ALA A 364 1.91 -2.29 16.37
C ALA A 364 1.43 -1.05 17.12
N ASP A 365 0.82 -0.11 16.38
CA ASP A 365 0.14 1.05 16.95
C ASP A 365 -0.92 0.56 17.96
N PRO A 366 -1.09 1.25 19.12
CA PRO A 366 -2.08 0.88 20.11
C PRO A 366 -3.50 0.69 19.57
N ARG A 367 -3.88 1.41 18.50
CA ARG A 367 -5.19 1.27 17.84
C ARG A 367 -5.32 -0.03 17.05
N VAL A 368 -4.23 -0.55 16.49
CA VAL A 368 -4.20 -1.88 15.84
C VAL A 368 -4.29 -2.96 16.91
N ILE A 369 -3.53 -2.81 18.00
CA ILE A 369 -3.60 -3.72 19.16
C ILE A 369 -5.03 -3.77 19.73
N ALA A 370 -5.71 -2.63 19.81
CA ALA A 370 -7.06 -2.54 20.36
C ALA A 370 -8.12 -3.31 19.56
N VAL A 371 -7.88 -3.56 18.26
CA VAL A 371 -8.82 -4.29 17.38
C VAL A 371 -8.38 -5.72 17.08
N ALA A 372 -7.15 -6.10 17.46
CA ALA A 372 -6.60 -7.42 17.18
C ALA A 372 -7.11 -8.50 18.14
N ASP A 373 -7.27 -9.73 17.63
CA ASP A 373 -7.62 -10.90 18.42
C ASP A 373 -6.40 -11.52 19.11
N ARG A 374 -5.24 -11.39 18.47
CA ARG A 374 -3.98 -11.98 18.91
C ARG A 374 -2.85 -10.99 18.76
N ARG A 375 -1.79 -11.21 19.54
CA ARG A 375 -0.51 -10.52 19.39
C ARG A 375 0.59 -11.51 19.02
N THR A 376 1.55 -11.05 18.24
CA THR A 376 2.74 -11.82 17.87
C THR A 376 4.02 -11.05 18.19
N GLY A 377 5.17 -11.65 17.90
CA GLY A 377 6.50 -11.08 18.14
C GLY A 377 6.85 -9.90 17.20
N PRO A 378 8.13 -9.47 17.21
CA PRO A 378 8.60 -8.34 16.43
C PRO A 378 8.81 -8.72 14.95
N PRO A 379 9.10 -7.75 14.07
CA PRO A 379 9.39 -8.03 12.66
C PRO A 379 10.59 -8.97 12.51
N GLY A 380 10.50 -9.91 11.57
CA GLY A 380 11.52 -10.92 11.29
C GLY A 380 11.32 -12.27 12.01
N THR A 381 10.45 -12.34 13.01
CA THR A 381 9.99 -13.62 13.58
C THR A 381 8.49 -13.67 13.85
N GLY A 382 7.86 -12.51 14.09
CA GLY A 382 6.46 -12.40 14.47
C GLY A 382 5.48 -12.90 13.41
N VAL A 383 5.76 -12.68 12.12
CA VAL A 383 4.90 -13.19 11.04
C VAL A 383 4.93 -14.72 11.03
N GLY A 384 6.12 -15.31 11.08
CA GLY A 384 6.26 -16.77 11.09
C GLY A 384 5.66 -17.42 12.33
N ASP A 385 5.79 -16.78 13.49
CA ASP A 385 5.12 -17.21 14.74
C ASP A 385 3.60 -17.17 14.62
N ALA A 386 3.06 -16.09 14.03
CA ALA A 386 1.63 -15.93 13.82
C ALA A 386 1.08 -17.00 12.87
N ILE A 387 1.75 -17.21 11.73
CA ILE A 387 1.33 -18.21 10.74
C ILE A 387 1.34 -19.62 11.34
N ARG A 388 2.40 -20.02 12.05
CA ARG A 388 2.44 -21.35 12.71
C ARG A 388 1.26 -21.55 13.66
N ARG A 389 0.98 -20.58 14.52
CA ARG A 389 -0.16 -20.63 15.43
C ARG A 389 -1.52 -20.64 14.72
N LEU A 390 -1.63 -20.01 13.54
CA LEU A 390 -2.85 -20.04 12.73
C LEU A 390 -3.08 -21.42 12.09
N LEU A 391 -2.00 -22.14 11.78
CA LEU A 391 -2.06 -23.48 11.17
C LEU A 391 -2.22 -24.62 12.20
N GLU A 392 -1.85 -24.41 13.46
CA GLU A 392 -1.92 -25.41 14.54
C GLU A 392 -3.34 -25.68 15.09
N HIS A 393 -4.32 -24.82 14.78
CA HIS A 393 -5.72 -25.01 15.20
C HIS A 393 -6.53 -25.74 14.12
N ASP A 394 -6.44 -27.07 14.11
CA ASP A 394 -7.36 -27.99 13.42
C ASP A 394 -8.34 -28.67 14.41
#